data_AF-A0A127EVR9-F1
#
_entry.id   AF-A0A127EVR9-F1
#
_cell.length_a   1.000
_cell.length_b   1.000
_cell.length_c   1.000
_cell.angle_alpha   90.00
_cell.angle_beta   90.00
_cell.angle_gamma   90.00
#
_symmetry.space_group_name_H-M   'P 1'
#
loop_
_entity.id
_entity.type
_entity.pdbx_description
1 polymer ?
#
loop_
_entity_poly.entity_id
_entity_poly.type
_entity_poly.pdbx_seq_one_letter_code
_entity_poly.pdbx_strand_id
1 'polypeptide(L)'
;MTWGWLRADGAAFGIASLRPALIAAASVVALAQTAQAAPPSPPALNWTGFYAGGNLGYGFGDTRAVIANDSPDSARLAPAGIIGGGQLGYRFQQRWLVIGAEADLQWSGQDSLLCGYATSRGCSGPITNYRSTSLDWFGTVRGTLGFAQGNSLLYATGGFAYGRIQNQASGIDLGGSQFASGDAATTRTGWTIGAGVETRLPASNWSVKLEYLYLDFGHSSYAPQCAGAPPGAIFDCSFIFRPAPNIETSDRDHVVRIGLNYNFGGAQPAAMPAPLRAAPMPAVDWSGFYIGGNVGYGVGHDRLELTRLKPNPAAPTSVTSLPQSPNGITGGGQAGYRFQRGWFVIGAEADFQWSGQRDASCLSCVFFVQYDEKREWFGTVRGVAGVAQGISLWYLTGGYAYGRFAIDKTTPASDPINASITAQKGGWTAGAGVETRLGASNWSARLEYLYMDLGDVTFFGTCTAAVGISFNLRTGQCERLNNSMSDHIVRIGLNYTFGQPPR
;
A
#
# COMPACT_ATOMS: atom_id res chain seq x y z
N MET A 1 103.16 1.07 53.75
CA MET A 1 102.47 2.17 53.03
C MET A 1 102.16 1.62 51.63
N THR A 2 100.93 1.63 51.11
CA THR A 2 99.64 2.20 51.55
C THR A 2 98.62 1.08 51.94
N TRP A 3 97.30 1.32 51.90
CA TRP A 3 96.25 0.52 52.60
C TRP A 3 95.10 -0.01 51.70
N GLY A 4 94.54 -1.19 52.04
CA GLY A 4 93.14 -1.62 51.79
C GLY A 4 92.84 -2.51 50.55
N TRP A 5 91.66 -3.17 50.42
CA TRP A 5 90.63 -3.56 51.41
C TRP A 5 89.60 -4.60 50.88
N LEU A 6 89.31 -5.65 51.69
CA LEU A 6 88.04 -6.41 51.90
C LEU A 6 87.12 -6.93 50.74
N ARG A 7 86.91 -8.27 50.71
CA ARG A 7 85.69 -9.07 51.08
C ARG A 7 85.98 -10.58 50.79
N ALA A 8 85.64 -11.63 51.56
CA ALA A 8 84.53 -12.00 52.49
C ALA A 8 83.29 -12.63 51.79
N ASP A 9 82.71 -13.79 52.17
CA ASP A 9 83.02 -14.83 53.20
C ASP A 9 82.21 -16.17 53.00
N GLY A 10 82.63 -17.27 53.67
CA GLY A 10 81.81 -18.46 54.06
C GLY A 10 81.56 -19.57 52.99
N ALA A 11 80.78 -20.65 53.22
CA ALA A 11 80.36 -21.46 54.41
C ALA A 11 79.34 -22.57 53.94
N ALA A 12 79.05 -23.74 54.59
CA ALA A 12 79.69 -24.62 55.59
C ALA A 12 78.95 -26.02 55.62
N PHE A 13 79.20 -26.89 56.63
CA PHE A 13 78.57 -28.23 56.87
C PHE A 13 77.24 -28.13 57.68
N GLY A 14 76.42 -29.15 58.03
CA GLY A 14 76.37 -30.65 57.96
C GLY A 14 75.36 -31.17 59.06
N ILE A 15 74.99 -32.44 59.33
CA ILE A 15 75.24 -33.83 58.85
C ILE A 15 73.94 -34.70 59.12
N ALA A 16 73.90 -35.96 58.65
CA ALA A 16 72.82 -36.99 58.63
C ALA A 16 72.02 -37.40 59.91
N SER A 17 70.82 -38.00 59.73
CA SER A 17 70.43 -39.33 60.28
C SER A 17 69.01 -39.86 59.90
N LEU A 18 68.90 -41.21 59.78
CA LEU A 18 67.75 -42.15 59.97
C LEU A 18 66.35 -41.95 59.33
N ARG A 19 65.58 -43.06 59.26
CA ARG A 19 64.20 -43.20 58.67
C ARG A 19 63.13 -43.41 59.76
N PRO A 20 61.85 -43.10 59.47
CA PRO A 20 60.88 -44.20 59.27
C PRO A 20 59.95 -43.98 58.04
N ALA A 21 59.05 -44.94 57.78
CA ALA A 21 58.06 -44.88 56.70
C ALA A 21 56.73 -44.26 57.16
N LEU A 22 55.97 -43.67 56.23
CA LEU A 22 54.61 -43.16 56.48
C LEU A 22 53.64 -43.57 55.36
N ILE A 23 52.36 -43.75 55.71
CA ILE A 23 51.31 -44.21 54.82
C ILE A 23 50.76 -43.02 54.01
N ALA A 24 50.77 -43.12 52.67
CA ALA A 24 50.11 -42.16 51.80
C ALA A 24 48.60 -42.48 51.72
N ALA A 25 47.81 -41.85 52.60
CA ALA A 25 46.35 -41.91 52.52
C ALA A 25 45.83 -41.15 51.29
N ALA A 26 44.71 -41.61 50.71
CA ALA A 26 44.15 -41.01 49.51
C ALA A 26 43.44 -39.68 49.80
N SER A 27 43.68 -38.68 48.94
CA SER A 27 42.91 -37.44 48.87
C SER A 27 42.41 -37.23 47.45
N VAL A 28 41.22 -37.75 47.16
CA VAL A 28 40.51 -37.47 45.90
C VAL A 28 40.09 -36.00 45.93
N VAL A 29 40.81 -35.14 45.22
CA VAL A 29 40.42 -33.75 45.02
C VAL A 29 39.22 -33.71 44.08
N ALA A 30 38.03 -33.82 44.67
CA ALA A 30 36.78 -33.56 43.98
C ALA A 30 36.77 -32.09 43.55
N LEU A 31 37.03 -31.82 42.27
CA LEU A 31 36.82 -30.51 41.67
C LEU A 31 35.32 -30.20 41.70
N ALA A 32 34.89 -29.55 42.77
CA ALA A 32 33.58 -28.94 42.86
C ALA A 32 33.49 -27.84 41.80
N GLN A 33 33.05 -28.23 40.59
CA GLN A 33 32.66 -27.28 39.56
C GLN A 33 31.59 -26.37 40.18
N THR A 34 31.92 -25.09 40.34
CA THR A 34 30.93 -24.08 40.64
C THR A 34 29.94 -24.08 39.50
N ALA A 35 28.76 -24.65 39.73
CA ALA A 35 27.67 -24.71 38.76
C ALA A 35 27.17 -23.28 38.54
N GLN A 36 27.88 -22.54 37.67
CA GLN A 36 27.57 -21.17 37.31
C GLN A 36 26.15 -21.16 36.75
N ALA A 37 25.23 -20.57 37.52
CA ALA A 37 23.81 -20.63 37.24
C ALA A 37 23.57 -20.22 35.79
N ALA A 38 22.95 -21.12 35.01
CA ALA A 38 22.70 -20.86 33.60
C ALA A 38 21.92 -19.52 33.50
N PRO A 39 22.36 -18.57 32.64
CA PRO A 39 21.66 -17.30 32.50
C PRO A 39 20.20 -17.61 32.16
N PRO A 40 19.23 -16.89 32.78
CA PRO A 40 17.82 -17.21 32.64
C PRO A 40 17.47 -17.29 31.15
N SER A 41 16.83 -18.38 30.75
CA SER A 41 16.54 -18.62 29.33
C SER A 41 15.76 -17.44 28.76
N PRO A 42 16.20 -16.85 27.63
CA PRO A 42 15.52 -15.70 27.06
C PRO A 42 14.05 -16.08 26.82
N PRO A 43 13.08 -15.26 27.27
CA PRO A 43 11.67 -15.60 27.17
C PRO A 43 11.33 -15.89 25.70
N ALA A 44 10.73 -17.04 25.44
CA ALA A 44 10.37 -17.44 24.09
C ALA A 44 9.45 -16.36 23.48
N LEU A 45 9.79 -15.90 22.27
CA LEU A 45 9.04 -14.86 21.56
C LEU A 45 7.59 -15.31 21.33
N ASN A 46 6.70 -14.80 22.18
CA ASN A 46 5.30 -15.17 22.26
C ASN A 46 4.43 -13.95 21.97
N TRP A 47 3.52 -14.08 21.01
CA TRP A 47 2.55 -13.06 20.59
C TRP A 47 1.29 -13.03 21.48
N THR A 48 1.19 -13.90 22.50
CA THR A 48 0.08 -13.93 23.44
C THR A 48 0.06 -12.68 24.34
N GLY A 49 -1.05 -11.96 24.33
CA GLY A 49 -1.31 -10.81 25.20
C GLY A 49 -2.10 -9.70 24.54
N PHE A 50 -2.35 -8.64 25.32
CA PHE A 50 -2.85 -7.36 24.79
C PHE A 50 -1.73 -6.59 24.10
N TYR A 51 -2.11 -5.80 23.10
CA TYR A 51 -1.26 -4.81 22.44
C TYR A 51 -2.09 -3.58 22.07
N ALA A 52 -1.44 -2.43 21.98
CA ALA A 52 -2.01 -1.20 21.43
C ALA A 52 -0.93 -0.43 20.68
N GLY A 53 -1.32 0.36 19.69
CA GLY A 53 -0.39 1.03 18.79
C GLY A 53 -1.02 2.17 17.99
N GLY A 54 -0.16 2.92 17.33
CA GLY A 54 -0.55 3.91 16.33
C GLY A 54 -0.09 3.46 14.94
N ASN A 55 -0.82 3.87 13.91
CA ASN A 55 -0.45 3.61 12.52
C ASN A 55 -0.67 4.85 11.64
N LEU A 56 0.07 4.89 10.54
CA LEU A 56 0.04 5.89 9.48
C LEU A 56 0.01 5.14 8.14
N GLY A 57 -0.80 5.59 7.20
CA GLY A 57 -0.95 4.91 5.92
C GLY A 57 -1.40 5.82 4.79
N TYR A 58 -1.60 5.20 3.64
CA TYR A 58 -2.19 5.79 2.46
C TYR A 58 -3.41 4.96 2.06
N GLY A 59 -4.57 5.61 1.96
CA GLY A 59 -5.80 5.04 1.44
C GLY A 59 -6.01 5.49 -0.01
N PHE A 60 -6.55 4.61 -0.84
CA PHE A 60 -6.79 4.84 -2.26
C PHE A 60 -8.04 4.06 -2.73
N GLY A 61 -9.13 4.78 -2.99
CA GLY A 61 -10.46 4.19 -3.21
C GLY A 61 -10.90 4.07 -4.66
N ASP A 62 -11.98 3.31 -4.86
CA ASP A 62 -12.70 3.14 -6.13
C ASP A 62 -14.20 3.38 -5.87
N THR A 63 -14.63 4.64 -5.97
CA THR A 63 -16.04 5.04 -5.86
C THR A 63 -16.66 5.09 -7.24
N ARG A 64 -17.48 4.08 -7.60
CA ARG A 64 -18.27 4.14 -8.84
C ARG A 64 -19.62 4.77 -8.56
N ALA A 65 -19.96 5.84 -9.27
CA ALA A 65 -21.26 6.50 -9.20
C ALA A 65 -22.02 6.37 -10.53
N VAL A 66 -23.24 5.83 -10.49
CA VAL A 66 -24.14 5.64 -11.64
C VAL A 66 -25.37 6.52 -11.48
N ILE A 67 -25.81 7.17 -12.56
CA ILE A 67 -27.07 7.92 -12.63
C ILE A 67 -28.12 7.00 -13.27
N ALA A 68 -29.09 6.54 -12.49
CA ALA A 68 -30.12 5.60 -12.94
C ALA A 68 -31.30 6.33 -13.62
N ASN A 69 -31.12 6.67 -14.89
CA ASN A 69 -32.11 7.26 -15.80
C ASN A 69 -32.18 6.46 -17.12
N ASP A 70 -33.08 6.83 -18.04
CA ASP A 70 -33.21 6.30 -19.42
C ASP A 70 -31.93 6.45 -20.29
N SER A 71 -30.89 7.09 -19.77
CA SER A 71 -29.53 7.08 -20.30
C SER A 71 -28.58 6.93 -19.10
N PRO A 72 -27.99 5.74 -18.87
CA PRO A 72 -27.21 5.48 -17.66
C PRO A 72 -25.79 6.03 -17.78
N ASP A 73 -25.56 7.20 -17.19
CA ASP A 73 -24.24 7.78 -17.04
C ASP A 73 -23.48 7.12 -15.88
N SER A 74 -22.20 6.82 -16.06
CA SER A 74 -21.37 6.34 -14.95
C SER A 74 -19.98 6.95 -14.96
N ALA A 75 -19.64 7.61 -13.84
CA ALA A 75 -18.33 8.17 -13.58
C ALA A 75 -17.71 7.46 -12.37
N ARG A 76 -16.37 7.39 -12.35
CA ARG A 76 -15.63 6.99 -11.16
C ARG A 76 -15.03 8.21 -10.46
N LEU A 77 -14.89 8.08 -9.15
CA LEU A 77 -14.08 8.95 -8.30
C LEU A 77 -13.07 8.06 -7.59
N ALA A 78 -11.84 8.56 -7.48
CA ALA A 78 -10.71 7.84 -6.89
C ALA A 78 -10.21 8.64 -5.69
N PRO A 79 -10.80 8.46 -4.48
CA PRO A 79 -10.45 9.21 -3.29
C PRO A 79 -9.18 8.65 -2.65
N ALA A 80 -8.12 9.47 -2.65
CA ALA A 80 -6.80 9.06 -2.19
C ALA A 80 -6.21 10.07 -1.21
N GLY A 81 -5.46 9.59 -0.21
CA GLY A 81 -5.01 10.46 0.87
C GLY A 81 -4.31 9.73 2.01
N ILE A 82 -3.75 10.52 2.92
CA ILE A 82 -3.10 10.02 4.13
C ILE A 82 -4.16 9.63 5.15
N ILE A 83 -3.99 8.46 5.77
CA ILE A 83 -4.78 8.01 6.91
C ILE A 83 -3.89 7.87 8.14
N GLY A 84 -4.47 8.01 9.33
CA GLY A 84 -3.77 7.75 10.59
C GLY A 84 -4.72 7.48 11.74
N GLY A 85 -4.31 6.63 12.67
CA GLY A 85 -5.22 6.13 13.68
C GLY A 85 -4.58 5.28 14.78
N GLY A 86 -5.43 4.84 15.69
CA GLY A 86 -5.06 3.98 16.82
C GLY A 86 -5.64 2.58 16.66
N GLN A 87 -4.86 1.57 17.02
CA GLN A 87 -5.28 0.17 17.04
C GLN A 87 -5.04 -0.45 18.42
N LEU A 88 -5.91 -1.38 18.80
CA LEU A 88 -5.75 -2.21 20.00
C LEU A 88 -6.24 -3.62 19.74
N GLY A 89 -5.74 -4.59 20.49
CA GLY A 89 -6.20 -5.96 20.34
C GLY A 89 -5.67 -6.92 21.38
N TYR A 90 -6.10 -8.17 21.23
CA TYR A 90 -5.61 -9.31 21.98
C TYR A 90 -5.26 -10.44 21.03
N ARG A 91 -4.10 -11.07 21.25
CA ARG A 91 -3.63 -12.23 20.49
C ARG A 91 -3.35 -13.40 21.45
N PHE A 92 -3.50 -14.62 20.95
CA PHE A 92 -3.16 -15.86 21.62
C PHE A 92 -2.37 -16.73 20.64
N GLN A 93 -1.21 -17.23 21.07
CA GLN A 93 -0.32 -18.05 20.26
C GLN A 93 -0.22 -19.47 20.83
N GLN A 94 -0.40 -20.46 19.97
CA GLN A 94 -0.15 -21.87 20.26
C GLN A 94 0.84 -22.44 19.23
N ARG A 95 2.09 -22.64 19.65
CA ARG A 95 3.24 -23.00 18.78
C ARG A 95 3.43 -21.96 17.67
N TRP A 96 3.14 -22.30 16.42
CA TRP A 96 3.24 -21.41 15.25
C TRP A 96 1.93 -20.68 14.95
N LEU A 97 0.79 -21.15 15.47
CA LEU A 97 -0.52 -20.57 15.20
C LEU A 97 -0.75 -19.36 16.11
N VAL A 98 -1.15 -18.23 15.53
CA VAL A 98 -1.68 -17.07 16.26
C VAL A 98 -3.13 -16.85 15.85
N ILE A 99 -4.00 -16.68 16.84
CA ILE A 99 -5.37 -16.18 16.67
C ILE A 99 -5.55 -14.92 17.51
N GLY A 100 -6.49 -14.05 17.15
CA GLY A 100 -6.75 -12.85 17.93
C GLY A 100 -7.89 -12.00 17.41
N ALA A 101 -8.08 -10.86 18.06
CA ALA A 101 -8.94 -9.77 17.62
C ALA A 101 -8.15 -8.46 17.61
N GLU A 102 -8.42 -7.62 16.61
CA GLU A 102 -7.92 -6.25 16.49
C GLU A 102 -9.12 -5.33 16.24
N ALA A 103 -9.15 -4.20 16.95
CA ALA A 103 -10.07 -3.11 16.69
C ALA A 103 -9.26 -1.84 16.48
N ASP A 104 -9.61 -1.05 15.46
CA ASP A 104 -8.91 0.18 15.16
C ASP A 104 -9.86 1.28 14.65
N LEU A 105 -9.47 2.54 14.90
CA LEU A 105 -10.18 3.74 14.48
C LEU A 105 -9.20 4.67 13.77
N GLN A 106 -9.62 5.16 12.60
CA GLN A 106 -8.82 5.85 11.61
C GLN A 106 -9.47 7.19 11.25
N TRP A 107 -8.68 8.24 11.26
CA TRP A 107 -9.01 9.49 10.58
C TRP A 107 -8.38 9.44 9.20
N SER A 108 -9.09 9.95 8.19
CA SER A 108 -8.63 9.94 6.81
C SER A 108 -8.78 11.34 6.19
N GLY A 109 -7.78 11.70 5.38
CA GLY A 109 -7.80 12.85 4.49
C GLY A 109 -7.95 12.43 3.03
N GLN A 110 -8.73 11.38 2.75
CA GLN A 110 -9.05 10.95 1.38
C GLN A 110 -10.20 11.79 0.82
N ASP A 111 -9.93 12.53 -0.24
CA ASP A 111 -10.92 13.25 -1.03
C ASP A 111 -10.77 12.99 -2.54
N SER A 112 -11.82 13.25 -3.30
CA SER A 112 -11.81 13.24 -4.76
C SER A 112 -12.80 14.26 -5.31
N LEU A 113 -12.50 14.86 -6.46
CA LEU A 113 -13.33 15.89 -7.10
C LEU A 113 -13.44 15.67 -8.62
N LEU A 114 -14.67 15.49 -9.09
CA LEU A 114 -15.07 15.36 -10.49
C LEU A 114 -15.66 16.70 -10.99
N CYS A 115 -15.14 17.27 -12.08
CA CYS A 115 -15.70 18.46 -12.75
C CYS A 115 -16.36 18.09 -14.09
N GLY A 116 -17.69 17.95 -14.08
CA GLY A 116 -18.50 17.75 -15.28
C GLY A 116 -18.82 19.07 -15.99
N TYR A 117 -18.11 19.33 -17.09
CA TYR A 117 -18.25 20.54 -17.93
C TYR A 117 -18.12 21.86 -17.15
N ALA A 118 -16.88 22.36 -17.06
CA ALA A 118 -16.55 23.67 -16.49
C ALA A 118 -15.86 24.57 -17.53
N THR A 119 -15.71 25.87 -17.24
CA THR A 119 -14.95 26.80 -18.11
C THR A 119 -13.56 27.14 -17.56
N SER A 120 -13.13 26.47 -16.48
CA SER A 120 -11.85 26.69 -15.81
C SER A 120 -11.25 25.38 -15.30
N ARG A 121 -9.98 25.42 -14.88
CA ARG A 121 -9.39 24.38 -14.03
C ARG A 121 -9.73 24.68 -12.57
N GLY A 122 -10.52 23.79 -11.94
CA GLY A 122 -10.98 23.92 -10.56
C GLY A 122 -12.49 24.05 -10.38
N CYS A 123 -13.29 23.40 -11.23
CA CYS A 123 -14.76 23.38 -11.15
C CYS A 123 -15.37 24.80 -11.02
N SER A 124 -15.01 25.74 -11.89
CA SER A 124 -15.68 27.05 -11.95
C SER A 124 -16.00 27.52 -13.36
N GLY A 125 -17.14 28.21 -13.50
CA GLY A 125 -17.64 28.70 -14.77
C GLY A 125 -19.17 28.85 -14.78
N PRO A 126 -19.73 29.60 -15.75
CA PRO A 126 -21.17 29.77 -15.94
C PRO A 126 -21.86 28.50 -16.48
N ILE A 127 -21.16 27.40 -16.67
CA ILE A 127 -21.78 26.09 -16.39
C ILE A 127 -20.73 25.36 -15.56
N THR A 128 -21.18 24.72 -14.48
CA THR A 128 -20.36 23.81 -13.67
C THR A 128 -21.26 22.74 -13.10
N ASN A 129 -20.93 21.47 -13.32
CA ASN A 129 -21.40 20.38 -12.47
C ASN A 129 -20.19 19.82 -11.73
N TYR A 130 -20.30 19.60 -10.42
CA TYR A 130 -19.25 18.91 -9.68
C TYR A 130 -19.81 17.87 -8.70
N ARG A 131 -18.99 16.85 -8.44
CA ARG A 131 -19.19 15.88 -7.36
C ARG A 131 -17.89 15.73 -6.58
N SER A 132 -17.99 15.73 -5.26
CA SER A 132 -16.92 15.30 -4.37
C SER A 132 -17.36 14.15 -3.49
N THR A 133 -16.39 13.31 -3.13
CA THR A 133 -16.55 12.20 -2.18
C THR A 133 -15.34 12.21 -1.25
N SER A 134 -15.57 12.19 0.06
CA SER A 134 -14.54 11.98 1.07
C SER A 134 -14.89 10.82 2.00
N LEU A 135 -13.85 10.16 2.51
CA LEU A 135 -13.93 9.22 3.64
C LEU A 135 -13.27 9.92 4.82
N ASP A 136 -14.05 10.40 5.78
CA ASP A 136 -13.51 11.31 6.81
C ASP A 136 -12.95 10.55 8.02
N TRP A 137 -13.57 9.42 8.35
CA TRP A 137 -13.09 8.46 9.34
C TRP A 137 -13.69 7.08 9.09
N PHE A 138 -12.96 6.03 9.47
CA PHE A 138 -13.47 4.66 9.51
C PHE A 138 -12.93 3.91 10.72
N GLY A 139 -13.62 2.85 11.12
CA GLY A 139 -13.19 1.90 12.14
C GLY A 139 -13.43 0.47 11.69
N THR A 140 -12.67 -0.47 12.25
CA THR A 140 -12.82 -1.89 11.96
C THR A 140 -12.79 -2.73 13.23
N VAL A 141 -13.46 -3.88 13.19
CA VAL A 141 -13.35 -4.94 14.20
C VAL A 141 -13.10 -6.24 13.47
N ARG A 142 -11.87 -6.75 13.58
CA ARG A 142 -11.36 -7.86 12.76
C ARG A 142 -10.84 -9.00 13.61
N GLY A 143 -11.17 -10.22 13.21
CA GLY A 143 -10.43 -11.41 13.63
C GLY A 143 -9.06 -11.45 12.97
N THR A 144 -8.05 -11.95 13.68
CA THR A 144 -6.69 -12.18 13.16
C THR A 144 -6.39 -13.68 13.16
N LEU A 145 -5.81 -14.17 12.07
CA LEU A 145 -5.29 -15.53 11.93
C LEU A 145 -3.87 -15.45 11.33
N GLY A 146 -2.88 -16.03 11.98
CA GLY A 146 -1.49 -15.88 11.55
C GLY A 146 -0.53 -17.01 11.92
N PHE A 147 0.63 -16.94 11.29
CA PHE A 147 1.77 -17.84 11.40
C PHE A 147 2.96 -17.09 12.00
N ALA A 148 3.33 -17.45 13.23
CA ALA A 148 4.48 -16.90 13.94
C ALA A 148 5.74 -17.75 13.70
N GLN A 149 6.81 -17.10 13.23
CA GLN A 149 8.15 -17.68 13.08
C GLN A 149 9.20 -16.73 13.67
N GLY A 150 9.93 -17.17 14.70
CA GLY A 150 10.97 -16.35 15.33
C GLY A 150 10.43 -15.04 15.89
N ASN A 151 10.92 -13.90 15.37
CA ASN A 151 10.47 -12.56 15.74
C ASN A 151 9.32 -12.02 14.86
N SER A 152 8.85 -12.78 13.86
CA SER A 152 7.93 -12.30 12.84
C SER A 152 6.60 -13.06 12.86
N LEU A 153 5.53 -12.37 12.47
CA LEU A 153 4.16 -12.88 12.37
C LEU A 153 3.61 -12.48 11.00
N LEU A 154 3.35 -13.46 10.14
CA LEU A 154 2.59 -13.27 8.90
C LEU A 154 1.13 -13.57 9.21
N TYR A 155 0.20 -12.70 8.84
CA TYR A 155 -1.20 -12.87 9.24
C TYR A 155 -2.19 -12.34 8.20
N ALA A 156 -3.37 -12.92 8.21
CA ALA A 156 -4.57 -12.40 7.56
C ALA A 156 -5.52 -11.85 8.64
N THR A 157 -6.35 -10.90 8.25
CA THR A 157 -7.44 -10.37 9.08
C THR A 157 -8.72 -10.31 8.28
N GLY A 158 -9.86 -10.39 8.95
CA GLY A 158 -11.17 -10.24 8.34
C GLY A 158 -12.24 -9.90 9.36
N GLY A 159 -13.24 -9.12 8.98
CA GLY A 159 -14.32 -8.74 9.88
C GLY A 159 -15.16 -7.57 9.40
N PHE A 160 -15.67 -6.81 10.37
CA PHE A 160 -16.63 -5.73 10.18
C PHE A 160 -15.93 -4.39 9.99
N ALA A 161 -16.44 -3.56 9.08
CA ALA A 161 -16.00 -2.19 8.84
C ALA A 161 -17.19 -1.22 8.98
N TYR A 162 -16.91 0.00 9.43
CA TYR A 162 -17.87 1.09 9.49
C TYR A 162 -17.15 2.43 9.34
N GLY A 163 -17.78 3.44 8.74
CA GLY A 163 -17.12 4.74 8.52
C GLY A 163 -18.07 5.79 8.00
N ARG A 164 -17.65 7.06 8.06
CA ARG A 164 -18.44 8.20 7.54
C ARG A 164 -17.93 8.59 6.17
N ILE A 165 -18.77 8.37 5.17
CA ILE A 165 -18.57 8.89 3.80
C ILE A 165 -19.39 10.16 3.67
N GLN A 166 -18.79 11.24 3.15
CA GLN A 166 -19.49 12.46 2.79
C GLN A 166 -19.46 12.62 1.27
N ASN A 167 -20.65 12.64 0.67
CA ASN A 167 -20.84 12.90 -0.76
C ASN A 167 -21.45 14.29 -0.94
N GLN A 168 -20.90 15.08 -1.87
CA GLN A 168 -21.48 16.36 -2.28
C GLN A 168 -21.67 16.41 -3.80
N ALA A 169 -22.73 17.08 -4.24
CA ALA A 169 -23.03 17.33 -5.64
C ALA A 169 -23.62 18.74 -5.82
N SER A 170 -23.28 19.39 -6.94
CA SER A 170 -23.81 20.72 -7.29
C SER A 170 -23.88 20.89 -8.80
N GLY A 171 -24.95 21.54 -9.29
CA GLY A 171 -25.13 21.97 -10.67
C GLY A 171 -25.45 23.46 -10.75
N ILE A 172 -24.69 24.19 -11.58
CA ILE A 172 -24.77 25.65 -11.77
C ILE A 172 -25.04 25.97 -13.25
N ASP A 173 -26.03 26.84 -13.51
CA ASP A 173 -26.52 27.21 -14.84
C ASP A 173 -25.81 28.42 -15.48
N LEU A 174 -26.21 28.73 -16.73
CA LEU A 174 -25.70 29.84 -17.55
C LEU A 174 -25.83 31.25 -16.93
N GLY A 175 -26.71 31.44 -15.95
CA GLY A 175 -26.82 32.67 -15.17
C GLY A 175 -25.96 32.70 -13.90
N GLY A 176 -25.27 31.60 -13.58
CA GLY A 176 -24.61 31.38 -12.29
C GLY A 176 -25.55 30.89 -11.18
N SER A 177 -26.77 30.48 -11.51
CA SER A 177 -27.76 30.00 -10.53
C SER A 177 -27.54 28.51 -10.24
N GLN A 178 -27.59 28.12 -8.96
CA GLN A 178 -27.58 26.71 -8.59
C GLN A 178 -28.96 26.09 -8.88
N PHE A 179 -29.01 25.08 -9.76
CA PHE A 179 -30.24 24.37 -10.12
C PHE A 179 -30.37 23.00 -9.43
N ALA A 180 -29.26 22.42 -8.97
CA ALA A 180 -29.26 21.17 -8.22
C ALA A 180 -28.19 21.21 -7.11
N SER A 181 -28.51 20.61 -5.96
CA SER A 181 -27.55 20.42 -4.88
C SER A 181 -27.84 19.16 -4.06
N GLY A 182 -26.80 18.67 -3.39
CA GLY A 182 -26.93 17.62 -2.39
C GLY A 182 -25.66 17.52 -1.55
N ASP A 183 -25.82 17.44 -0.24
CA ASP A 183 -24.81 16.95 0.69
C ASP A 183 -25.41 15.74 1.42
N ALA A 184 -24.63 14.66 1.52
CA ALA A 184 -25.03 13.43 2.18
C ALA A 184 -23.83 12.83 2.94
N ALA A 185 -23.64 13.28 4.18
CA ALA A 185 -22.79 12.59 5.16
C ALA A 185 -23.53 11.38 5.76
N THR A 186 -23.08 10.16 5.42
CA THR A 186 -23.71 8.91 5.88
C THR A 186 -22.69 7.99 6.56
N THR A 187 -23.03 7.49 7.76
CA THR A 187 -22.29 6.38 8.36
C THR A 187 -22.65 5.08 7.65
N ARG A 188 -21.70 4.54 6.90
CA ARG A 188 -21.80 3.25 6.21
C ARG A 188 -21.28 2.13 7.09
N THR A 189 -21.76 0.92 6.82
CA THR A 189 -21.27 -0.33 7.40
C THR A 189 -20.95 -1.31 6.26
N GLY A 190 -20.06 -2.25 6.52
CA GLY A 190 -19.51 -3.11 5.49
C GLY A 190 -18.59 -4.18 6.06
N TRP A 191 -17.77 -4.75 5.17
CA TRP A 191 -16.81 -5.79 5.53
C TRP A 191 -15.40 -5.37 5.12
N THR A 192 -14.42 -6.01 5.73
CA THR A 192 -13.00 -5.80 5.43
C THR A 192 -12.24 -7.12 5.49
N ILE A 193 -11.23 -7.24 4.62
CA ILE A 193 -10.22 -8.30 4.64
C ILE A 193 -8.85 -7.66 4.47
N GLY A 194 -7.83 -8.22 5.09
CA GLY A 194 -6.47 -7.70 4.99
C GLY A 194 -5.40 -8.75 5.23
N ALA A 195 -4.16 -8.41 4.88
CA ALA A 195 -2.99 -9.22 5.11
C ALA A 195 -1.83 -8.33 5.56
N GLY A 196 -0.95 -8.87 6.41
CA GLY A 196 0.16 -8.10 6.93
C GLY A 196 1.29 -8.96 7.49
N VAL A 197 2.38 -8.27 7.81
CA VAL A 197 3.55 -8.84 8.48
C VAL A 197 3.91 -7.93 9.65
N GLU A 198 4.09 -8.52 10.83
CA GLU A 198 4.49 -7.79 12.03
C GLU A 198 5.77 -8.40 12.62
N THR A 199 6.77 -7.56 12.89
CA THR A 199 8.09 -7.97 13.40
C THR A 199 8.36 -7.33 14.77
N ARG A 200 8.64 -8.15 15.78
CA ARG A 200 9.09 -7.71 17.12
C ARG A 200 10.48 -7.11 17.05
N LEU A 201 10.67 -5.89 17.58
CA LEU A 201 11.96 -5.23 17.67
C LEU A 201 12.83 -5.86 18.78
N PRO A 202 14.18 -5.93 18.62
CA PRO A 202 15.04 -6.68 19.53
C PRO A 202 15.00 -6.13 20.96
N ALA A 203 15.00 -7.05 21.95
CA ALA A 203 15.03 -6.71 23.38
C ALA A 203 13.96 -5.69 23.84
N SER A 204 12.80 -5.64 23.19
CA SER A 204 11.74 -4.69 23.49
C SER A 204 10.34 -5.30 23.36
N ASN A 205 9.35 -4.64 23.95
CA ASN A 205 7.93 -4.95 23.77
C ASN A 205 7.34 -4.33 22.49
N TRP A 206 8.13 -3.64 21.67
CA TRP A 206 7.65 -2.98 20.45
C TRP A 206 7.66 -3.94 19.25
N SER A 207 6.68 -3.79 18.36
CA SER A 207 6.65 -4.43 17.05
C SER A 207 6.27 -3.45 15.94
N VAL A 208 6.94 -3.60 14.78
CA VAL A 208 6.64 -2.86 13.55
C VAL A 208 5.70 -3.71 12.69
N LYS A 209 4.60 -3.12 12.23
CA LYS A 209 3.54 -3.76 11.44
C LYS A 209 3.46 -3.11 10.06
N LEU A 210 3.45 -3.92 9.00
CA LEU A 210 2.97 -3.52 7.67
C LEU A 210 1.66 -4.27 7.41
N GLU A 211 0.64 -3.56 6.94
CA GLU A 211 -0.67 -4.14 6.71
C GLU A 211 -1.32 -3.52 5.47
N TYR A 212 -1.92 -4.38 4.66
CA TYR A 212 -2.85 -4.03 3.60
C TYR A 212 -4.27 -4.41 4.02
N LEU A 213 -5.23 -3.53 3.77
CA LEU A 213 -6.66 -3.74 3.98
C LEU A 213 -7.43 -3.38 2.71
N TYR A 214 -8.44 -4.19 2.41
CA TYR A 214 -9.55 -3.86 1.53
C TYR A 214 -10.79 -3.63 2.39
N LEU A 215 -11.57 -2.60 2.05
CA LEU A 215 -12.85 -2.28 2.67
C LEU A 215 -13.91 -2.12 1.57
N ASP A 216 -15.09 -2.68 1.80
CA ASP A 216 -16.25 -2.53 0.92
C ASP A 216 -17.46 -2.10 1.75
N PHE A 217 -17.91 -0.87 1.51
CA PHE A 217 -19.04 -0.25 2.20
C PHE A 217 -20.37 -0.47 1.45
N GLY A 218 -20.38 -1.36 0.46
CA GLY A 218 -21.56 -1.75 -0.32
C GLY A 218 -22.14 -0.63 -1.18
N HIS A 219 -23.39 -0.81 -1.59
CA HIS A 219 -24.12 0.13 -2.44
C HIS A 219 -24.93 1.14 -1.62
N SER A 220 -24.87 2.41 -2.00
CA SER A 220 -25.73 3.48 -1.46
C SER A 220 -26.54 4.12 -2.59
N SER A 221 -27.72 4.64 -2.28
CA SER A 221 -28.59 5.32 -3.24
C SER A 221 -29.06 6.65 -2.67
N TYR A 222 -28.79 7.76 -3.36
CA TYR A 222 -29.33 9.07 -2.98
C TYR A 222 -29.96 9.80 -4.17
N ALA A 223 -31.07 10.48 -3.90
CA ALA A 223 -31.64 11.46 -4.81
C ALA A 223 -31.08 12.85 -4.46
N PRO A 224 -30.51 13.60 -5.41
CA PRO A 224 -30.09 14.98 -5.17
C PRO A 224 -31.33 15.87 -5.10
N GLN A 225 -31.27 16.95 -4.33
CA GLN A 225 -32.40 17.87 -4.25
C GLN A 225 -32.38 18.83 -5.44
N CYS A 226 -33.52 18.90 -6.13
CA CYS A 226 -33.75 19.96 -7.11
C CYS A 226 -33.94 21.29 -6.37
N ALA A 227 -33.01 22.22 -6.58
CA ALA A 227 -33.21 23.61 -6.18
C ALA A 227 -34.22 24.21 -7.16
N GLY A 228 -35.49 24.31 -6.72
CA GLY A 228 -36.61 24.68 -7.59
C GLY A 228 -36.31 25.93 -8.40
N ALA A 229 -36.46 25.82 -9.72
CA ALA A 229 -35.92 26.78 -10.68
C ALA A 229 -36.31 28.25 -10.35
N PRO A 230 -35.32 29.15 -10.17
CA PRO A 230 -35.62 30.54 -9.85
C PRO A 230 -36.31 31.24 -11.04
N PRO A 231 -37.13 32.30 -10.80
CA PRO A 231 -37.87 32.97 -11.86
C PRO A 231 -36.95 33.49 -12.98
N GLY A 232 -37.08 32.92 -14.18
CA GLY A 232 -36.24 33.24 -15.34
C GLY A 232 -35.17 32.20 -15.69
N ALA A 233 -34.98 31.15 -14.88
CA ALA A 233 -34.15 30.01 -15.25
C ALA A 233 -34.71 29.29 -16.49
N ILE A 234 -33.83 29.00 -17.45
CA ILE A 234 -34.19 28.35 -18.72
C ILE A 234 -34.26 26.81 -18.62
N PHE A 235 -33.83 26.25 -17.49
CA PHE A 235 -33.92 24.82 -17.19
C PHE A 235 -34.25 24.58 -15.72
N ASP A 236 -35.00 23.50 -15.46
CA ASP A 236 -35.17 22.89 -14.15
C ASP A 236 -34.56 21.47 -14.23
N CYS A 237 -33.90 21.00 -13.17
CA CYS A 237 -33.50 19.59 -13.09
C CYS A 237 -34.73 18.66 -13.11
N SER A 238 -35.91 19.10 -12.67
CA SER A 238 -37.16 18.34 -12.82
C SER A 238 -37.72 18.32 -14.26
N PHE A 239 -37.12 19.08 -15.17
CA PHE A 239 -37.40 19.06 -16.62
C PHE A 239 -36.36 18.25 -17.40
N ILE A 240 -35.07 18.31 -17.00
CA ILE A 240 -33.99 17.52 -17.61
C ILE A 240 -34.02 16.06 -17.14
N PHE A 241 -34.31 15.81 -15.86
CA PHE A 241 -34.31 14.49 -15.25
C PHE A 241 -35.70 14.18 -14.68
N ARG A 242 -36.47 13.37 -15.41
CA ARG A 242 -37.80 12.90 -15.00
C ARG A 242 -37.89 11.37 -15.21
N PRO A 243 -37.97 10.56 -14.14
CA PRO A 243 -37.94 10.92 -12.72
C PRO A 243 -36.63 11.58 -12.27
N ALA A 244 -36.63 12.16 -11.06
CA ALA A 244 -35.41 12.71 -10.47
C ALA A 244 -34.33 11.63 -10.35
N PRO A 245 -33.05 11.95 -10.60
CA PRO A 245 -32.02 10.94 -10.80
C PRO A 245 -31.68 10.24 -9.50
N ASN A 246 -31.91 8.93 -9.43
CA ASN A 246 -31.33 8.12 -8.35
C ASN A 246 -29.84 7.91 -8.66
N ILE A 247 -28.97 8.28 -7.72
CA ILE A 247 -27.52 8.10 -7.84
C ILE A 247 -27.12 6.91 -6.98
N GLU A 248 -26.68 5.84 -7.63
CA GLU A 248 -26.13 4.67 -6.97
C GLU A 248 -24.61 4.82 -6.84
N THR A 249 -24.08 4.81 -5.61
CA THR A 249 -22.65 4.69 -5.33
C THR A 249 -22.29 3.25 -4.97
N SER A 250 -21.07 2.85 -5.32
CA SER A 250 -20.41 1.66 -4.79
C SER A 250 -19.07 2.11 -4.24
N ASP A 251 -18.89 2.02 -2.92
CA ASP A 251 -17.79 2.67 -2.22
C ASP A 251 -16.80 1.62 -1.68
N ARG A 252 -15.60 1.59 -2.29
CA ARG A 252 -14.51 0.67 -1.96
C ARG A 252 -13.23 1.43 -1.63
N ASP A 253 -12.45 0.89 -0.71
CA ASP A 253 -11.20 1.50 -0.27
C ASP A 253 -10.07 0.46 -0.12
N HIS A 254 -8.87 0.86 -0.53
CA HIS A 254 -7.65 0.08 -0.41
C HIS A 254 -6.65 0.85 0.44
N VAL A 255 -6.20 0.25 1.54
CA VAL A 255 -5.37 0.90 2.56
C VAL A 255 -4.07 0.15 2.72
N VAL A 256 -2.95 0.86 2.63
CA VAL A 256 -1.62 0.37 3.03
C VAL A 256 -1.12 1.21 4.18
N ARG A 257 -0.77 0.57 5.31
CA ARG A 257 -0.33 1.27 6.52
C ARG A 257 0.84 0.60 7.22
N ILE A 258 1.68 1.44 7.82
CA ILE A 258 2.74 1.05 8.75
C ILE A 258 2.32 1.43 10.18
N GLY A 259 2.55 0.53 11.14
CA GLY A 259 2.16 0.70 12.53
C GLY A 259 3.25 0.34 13.54
N LEU A 260 3.18 0.94 14.72
CA LEU A 260 4.03 0.64 15.88
C LEU A 260 3.15 0.17 17.04
N ASN A 261 3.24 -1.11 17.37
CA ASN A 261 2.49 -1.75 18.45
C ASN A 261 3.37 -1.95 19.68
N TYR A 262 2.87 -1.56 20.86
CA TYR A 262 3.42 -1.96 22.15
C TYR A 262 2.68 -3.19 22.67
N ASN A 263 3.43 -4.25 22.99
CA ASN A 263 2.90 -5.53 23.48
C ASN A 263 2.94 -5.55 25.01
N PHE A 264 1.78 -5.55 25.65
CA PHE A 264 1.68 -5.64 27.12
C PHE A 264 1.93 -7.07 27.62
N GLY A 265 1.67 -8.09 26.79
CA GLY A 265 2.18 -9.46 26.98
C GLY A 265 3.51 -9.66 26.27
N GLY A 266 4.62 -9.72 27.02
CA GLY A 266 5.97 -9.79 26.44
C GLY A 266 7.02 -10.63 27.18
N ALA A 267 6.79 -11.01 28.44
CA ALA A 267 7.79 -11.74 29.24
C ALA A 267 7.20 -12.64 30.33
N GLN A 268 6.25 -13.53 30.00
CA GLN A 268 5.94 -14.65 30.90
C GLN A 268 7.04 -15.73 30.80
N PRO A 269 7.68 -16.14 31.90
CA PRO A 269 8.56 -17.31 31.89
C PRO A 269 7.69 -18.56 31.74
N ALA A 270 7.65 -19.12 30.53
CA ALA A 270 7.07 -20.44 30.32
C ALA A 270 7.88 -21.46 31.12
N ALA A 271 7.28 -22.06 32.15
CA ALA A 271 7.87 -23.13 32.95
C ALA A 271 7.90 -24.47 32.19
N MET A 272 8.56 -24.45 31.03
CA MET A 272 8.94 -25.65 30.28
C MET A 272 10.34 -26.09 30.71
N PRO A 273 10.64 -27.40 30.72
CA PRO A 273 12.02 -27.86 30.86
C PRO A 273 12.87 -27.23 29.75
N ALA A 274 14.06 -26.75 30.11
CA ALA A 274 14.82 -25.80 29.30
C ALA A 274 15.04 -26.29 27.85
N PRO A 275 14.62 -25.51 26.84
CA PRO A 275 15.10 -25.72 25.47
C PRO A 275 16.63 -25.66 25.47
N LEU A 276 17.27 -26.61 24.80
CA LEU A 276 18.73 -26.63 24.62
C LEU A 276 19.21 -25.26 24.14
N ARG A 277 20.03 -24.60 24.98
CA ARG A 277 20.77 -23.35 24.75
C ARG A 277 20.30 -22.61 23.50
N ALA A 278 19.24 -21.82 23.64
CA ALA A 278 18.61 -21.09 22.52
C ALA A 278 19.69 -20.47 21.63
N ALA A 279 19.86 -21.04 20.43
CA ALA A 279 20.93 -20.64 19.54
C ALA A 279 20.73 -19.16 19.18
N PRO A 280 21.81 -18.37 19.00
CA PRO A 280 21.68 -17.10 18.31
C PRO A 280 20.95 -17.39 16.99
N MET A 281 19.87 -16.64 16.71
CA MET A 281 19.08 -16.87 15.49
C MET A 281 20.05 -16.93 14.30
N PRO A 282 20.02 -17.99 13.45
CA PRO A 282 20.97 -18.14 12.37
C PRO A 282 21.04 -16.84 11.58
N ALA A 283 22.26 -16.33 11.37
CA ALA A 283 22.45 -15.04 10.74
C ALA A 283 21.91 -15.10 9.30
N VAL A 284 20.69 -14.60 9.12
CA VAL A 284 20.00 -14.57 7.83
C VAL A 284 20.71 -13.55 6.95
N ASP A 285 21.69 -14.05 6.20
CA ASP A 285 22.35 -13.30 5.14
C ASP A 285 21.42 -13.22 3.93
N TRP A 286 20.99 -12.01 3.61
CA TRP A 286 20.16 -11.67 2.46
C TRP A 286 20.99 -11.44 1.18
N SER A 287 22.32 -11.57 1.25
CA SER A 287 23.20 -11.47 0.09
C SER A 287 22.97 -12.57 -0.94
N GLY A 288 23.19 -12.24 -2.22
CA GLY A 288 23.13 -13.17 -3.34
C GLY A 288 22.13 -12.78 -4.43
N PHE A 289 22.08 -13.59 -5.47
CA PHE A 289 21.08 -13.50 -6.54
C PHE A 289 19.76 -14.11 -6.05
N TYR A 290 18.62 -13.62 -6.54
CA TYR A 290 17.32 -14.22 -6.29
C TYR A 290 16.40 -14.08 -7.49
N ILE A 291 15.49 -15.04 -7.62
CA ILE A 291 14.37 -15.03 -8.56
C ILE A 291 13.08 -15.25 -7.78
N GLY A 292 11.98 -14.70 -8.24
CA GLY A 292 10.66 -14.93 -7.65
C GLY A 292 9.52 -14.68 -8.61
N GLY A 293 8.34 -15.17 -8.20
CA GLY A 293 7.07 -14.79 -8.79
C GLY A 293 6.28 -13.92 -7.81
N ASN A 294 5.50 -12.98 -8.33
CA ASN A 294 4.57 -12.18 -7.55
C ASN A 294 3.19 -12.09 -8.21
N VAL A 295 2.18 -11.86 -7.38
CA VAL A 295 0.80 -11.58 -7.76
C VAL A 295 0.27 -10.45 -6.89
N GLY A 296 -0.48 -9.53 -7.49
CA GLY A 296 -0.98 -8.35 -6.81
C GLY A 296 -2.32 -7.87 -7.33
N TYR A 297 -2.78 -6.79 -6.71
CA TYR A 297 -3.91 -6.00 -7.16
C TYR A 297 -3.44 -4.55 -7.25
N GLY A 298 -3.73 -3.88 -8.36
CA GLY A 298 -3.42 -2.47 -8.55
C GLY A 298 -4.65 -1.65 -8.90
N VAL A 299 -4.64 -0.39 -8.47
CA VAL A 299 -5.71 0.59 -8.71
C VAL A 299 -5.09 1.85 -9.30
N GLY A 300 -5.40 2.09 -10.57
CA GLY A 300 -5.06 3.33 -11.24
C GLY A 300 -5.68 4.55 -10.59
N HIS A 301 -4.95 5.66 -10.60
CA HIS A 301 -5.44 7.00 -10.29
C HIS A 301 -5.09 7.87 -11.50
N ASP A 302 -5.83 7.66 -12.57
CA ASP A 302 -5.61 8.26 -13.88
C ASP A 302 -6.56 9.46 -14.06
N ARG A 303 -6.10 10.56 -14.67
CA ARG A 303 -6.90 11.80 -14.80
C ARG A 303 -6.89 12.30 -16.24
N LEU A 304 -8.05 12.16 -16.88
CA LEU A 304 -8.31 12.57 -18.25
C LEU A 304 -8.86 14.01 -18.27
N GLU A 305 -8.04 14.98 -18.67
CA GLU A 305 -8.50 16.35 -18.96
C GLU A 305 -8.75 16.54 -20.46
N LEU A 306 -10.02 16.65 -20.85
CA LEU A 306 -10.42 17.05 -22.20
C LEU A 306 -10.58 18.57 -22.27
N THR A 307 -9.67 19.24 -22.98
CA THR A 307 -9.78 20.67 -23.34
C THR A 307 -10.35 20.80 -24.76
N ARG A 308 -11.53 21.42 -24.93
CA ARG A 308 -12.02 21.85 -26.26
C ARG A 308 -11.29 23.14 -26.66
N LEU A 309 -10.30 23.03 -27.55
CA LEU A 309 -9.57 24.18 -28.12
C LEU A 309 -10.44 24.90 -29.15
N LYS A 310 -10.40 26.24 -29.16
CA LYS A 310 -11.35 27.06 -29.93
C LYS A 310 -10.75 27.73 -31.17
N PRO A 311 -11.57 28.00 -32.20
CA PRO A 311 -11.18 28.81 -33.36
C PRO A 311 -11.21 30.33 -33.09
N ASN A 312 -11.99 30.75 -32.08
CA ASN A 312 -12.18 32.16 -31.71
C ASN A 312 -11.69 32.38 -30.26
N PRO A 313 -10.71 33.28 -30.01
CA PRO A 313 -10.22 33.59 -28.67
C PRO A 313 -11.27 34.12 -27.68
N ALA A 314 -12.36 34.71 -28.17
CA ALA A 314 -13.33 35.41 -27.33
C ALA A 314 -14.40 34.52 -26.65
N ALA A 315 -14.39 33.20 -26.87
CA ALA A 315 -15.41 32.29 -26.35
C ALA A 315 -14.86 31.33 -25.26
N PRO A 316 -15.58 31.11 -24.14
CA PRO A 316 -15.02 30.42 -22.96
C PRO A 316 -14.68 28.95 -23.25
N THR A 317 -13.41 28.56 -23.07
CA THR A 317 -12.91 27.19 -23.27
C THR A 317 -13.54 26.20 -22.31
N SER A 318 -14.21 25.18 -22.83
CA SER A 318 -14.78 24.11 -22.01
C SER A 318 -13.71 23.09 -21.65
N VAL A 319 -13.64 22.75 -20.36
CA VAL A 319 -12.78 21.70 -19.79
C VAL A 319 -13.68 20.69 -19.08
N THR A 320 -13.46 19.41 -19.37
CA THR A 320 -14.06 18.29 -18.62
C THR A 320 -12.92 17.48 -18.02
N SER A 321 -12.96 17.23 -16.72
CA SER A 321 -12.06 16.27 -16.07
C SER A 321 -12.81 14.99 -15.75
N LEU A 322 -12.20 13.85 -16.07
CA LEU A 322 -12.68 12.52 -15.71
C LEU A 322 -11.57 11.80 -14.94
N PRO A 323 -11.76 11.52 -13.65
CA PRO A 323 -10.98 10.48 -12.96
C PRO A 323 -11.33 9.13 -13.58
N GLN A 324 -10.31 8.29 -13.78
CA GLN A 324 -10.47 6.88 -14.11
C GLN A 324 -9.66 6.05 -13.10
N SER A 325 -10.20 4.90 -12.72
CA SER A 325 -9.55 3.94 -11.83
C SER A 325 -9.49 2.54 -12.45
N PRO A 326 -8.65 2.32 -13.49
CA PRO A 326 -8.36 0.99 -14.02
C PRO A 326 -7.79 0.09 -12.93
N ASN A 327 -8.60 -0.86 -12.48
CA ASN A 327 -8.26 -1.79 -11.41
C ASN A 327 -8.30 -3.25 -11.86
N GLY A 328 -7.47 -4.08 -11.22
CA GLY A 328 -7.32 -5.48 -11.63
C GLY A 328 -6.13 -6.19 -11.01
N ILE A 329 -6.06 -7.49 -11.29
CA ILE A 329 -4.97 -8.36 -10.85
C ILE A 329 -3.74 -8.13 -11.75
N THR A 330 -2.57 -8.06 -11.12
CA THR A 330 -1.26 -8.05 -11.76
C THR A 330 -0.50 -9.32 -11.40
N GLY A 331 0.38 -9.80 -12.28
CA GLY A 331 1.19 -10.98 -12.01
C GLY A 331 2.44 -11.01 -12.87
N GLY A 332 3.56 -11.44 -12.28
CA GLY A 332 4.85 -11.23 -12.91
C GLY A 332 6.01 -11.99 -12.29
N GLY A 333 7.15 -11.88 -12.96
CA GLY A 333 8.43 -12.41 -12.51
C GLY A 333 9.36 -11.27 -12.06
N GLN A 334 10.12 -11.50 -10.99
CA GLN A 334 11.11 -10.57 -10.46
C GLN A 334 12.46 -11.27 -10.28
N ALA A 335 13.55 -10.58 -10.57
CA ALA A 335 14.90 -11.05 -10.35
C ALA A 335 15.80 -9.92 -9.86
N GLY A 336 16.76 -10.24 -9.00
CA GLY A 336 17.63 -9.21 -8.43
C GLY A 336 18.87 -9.76 -7.75
N TYR A 337 19.72 -8.86 -7.29
CA TYR A 337 20.90 -9.17 -6.49
C TYR A 337 20.94 -8.27 -5.26
N ARG A 338 21.27 -8.85 -4.11
CA ARG A 338 21.42 -8.15 -2.82
C ARG A 338 22.82 -8.35 -2.23
N PHE A 339 23.24 -7.38 -1.44
CA PHE A 339 24.46 -7.41 -0.64
C PHE A 339 24.15 -6.86 0.76
N GLN A 340 24.43 -7.66 1.79
CA GLN A 340 24.23 -7.29 3.18
C GLN A 340 25.56 -6.92 3.86
N ARG A 341 25.53 -5.86 4.67
CA ARG A 341 26.64 -5.48 5.56
C ARG A 341 26.09 -5.23 6.96
N GLY A 342 26.19 -6.24 7.82
CA GLY A 342 25.63 -6.19 9.17
C GLY A 342 24.10 -6.18 9.12
N TRP A 343 23.49 -5.10 9.60
CA TRP A 343 22.04 -4.90 9.58
C TRP A 343 21.51 -4.25 8.30
N PHE A 344 22.36 -3.69 7.44
CA PHE A 344 21.94 -2.96 6.25
C PHE A 344 22.06 -3.83 4.98
N VAL A 345 21.07 -3.75 4.10
CA VAL A 345 21.01 -4.48 2.82
C VAL A 345 20.82 -3.47 1.69
N ILE A 346 21.60 -3.60 0.62
CA ILE A 346 21.40 -2.90 -0.64
C ILE A 346 21.28 -3.90 -1.80
N GLY A 347 20.67 -3.49 -2.90
CA GLY A 347 20.57 -4.33 -4.08
C GLY A 347 19.97 -3.62 -5.29
N ALA A 348 19.80 -4.38 -6.35
CA ALA A 348 19.02 -4.01 -7.52
C ALA A 348 18.01 -5.13 -7.82
N GLU A 349 16.84 -4.74 -8.30
CA GLU A 349 15.76 -5.63 -8.71
C GLU A 349 15.18 -5.14 -10.04
N ALA A 350 14.86 -6.08 -10.93
CA ALA A 350 14.06 -5.84 -12.11
C ALA A 350 12.87 -6.81 -12.11
N ASP A 351 11.69 -6.30 -12.46
CA ASP A 351 10.48 -7.11 -12.56
C ASP A 351 9.64 -6.74 -13.79
N PHE A 352 8.92 -7.73 -14.32
CA PHE A 352 8.03 -7.59 -15.47
C PHE A 352 6.67 -8.20 -15.14
N GLN A 353 5.62 -7.48 -15.50
CA GLN A 353 4.26 -7.65 -15.00
C GLN A 353 3.27 -7.68 -16.16
N TRP A 354 2.47 -8.74 -16.23
CA TRP A 354 1.23 -8.73 -17.00
C TRP A 354 0.13 -8.14 -16.12
N SER A 355 -0.74 -7.33 -16.71
CA SER A 355 -1.82 -6.65 -15.99
C SER A 355 -3.18 -6.97 -16.61
N GLY A 356 -4.16 -7.25 -15.75
CA GLY A 356 -5.58 -7.33 -16.11
C GLY A 356 -6.36 -6.06 -15.79
N GLN A 357 -5.67 -4.95 -15.48
CA GLN A 357 -6.30 -3.67 -15.15
C GLN A 357 -7.03 -3.07 -16.34
N ARG A 358 -8.28 -2.66 -16.10
CA ARG A 358 -9.12 -1.99 -17.09
C ARG A 358 -10.13 -1.05 -16.42
N ASP A 359 -10.48 0.03 -17.11
CA ASP A 359 -11.68 0.82 -16.82
C ASP A 359 -12.46 1.11 -18.10
N ALA A 360 -13.79 1.17 -17.99
CA ALA A 360 -14.67 1.69 -19.01
C ALA A 360 -15.56 2.79 -18.39
N SER A 361 -15.31 4.03 -18.81
CA SER A 361 -16.01 5.23 -18.32
C SER A 361 -16.84 5.87 -19.44
N CYS A 362 -18.03 6.38 -19.09
CA CYS A 362 -18.97 6.93 -20.05
C CYS A 362 -19.74 8.14 -19.49
N LEU A 363 -19.63 9.27 -20.18
CA LEU A 363 -20.55 10.40 -20.09
C LEU A 363 -21.59 10.25 -21.20
N SER A 364 -22.88 10.32 -20.88
CA SER A 364 -24.00 10.41 -21.82
C SER A 364 -23.89 9.46 -23.02
N CYS A 365 -23.97 8.15 -22.75
CA CYS A 365 -23.69 7.08 -23.72
C CYS A 365 -24.61 7.03 -24.97
N VAL A 366 -25.64 7.88 -25.03
CA VAL A 366 -26.54 8.04 -26.19
C VAL A 366 -26.05 9.15 -27.15
N PHE A 367 -25.25 10.12 -26.67
CA PHE A 367 -24.82 11.29 -27.44
C PHE A 367 -23.30 11.54 -27.43
N PHE A 368 -22.54 10.91 -26.55
CA PHE A 368 -21.12 11.20 -26.28
C PHE A 368 -20.24 9.93 -26.21
N VAL A 369 -18.95 10.15 -25.97
CA VAL A 369 -17.86 9.17 -26.10
C VAL A 369 -17.81 8.16 -24.96
N GLN A 370 -17.62 6.89 -25.30
CA GLN A 370 -17.13 5.86 -24.38
C GLN A 370 -15.59 5.77 -24.47
N TYR A 371 -14.93 5.70 -23.31
CA TYR A 371 -13.50 5.41 -23.19
C TYR A 371 -13.29 4.07 -22.47
N ASP A 372 -12.44 3.21 -23.03
CA ASP A 372 -12.02 1.92 -22.45
C ASP A 372 -10.49 1.90 -22.38
N GLU A 373 -9.95 2.03 -21.17
CA GLU A 373 -8.51 2.09 -20.88
C GLU A 373 -8.00 0.76 -20.32
N LYS A 374 -6.90 0.27 -20.89
CA LYS A 374 -6.26 -1.01 -20.54
C LYS A 374 -4.77 -0.82 -20.32
N ARG A 375 -4.24 -1.30 -19.19
CA ARG A 375 -2.80 -1.51 -19.01
C ARG A 375 -2.49 -2.97 -19.32
N GLU A 376 -1.76 -3.24 -20.39
CA GLU A 376 -1.47 -4.61 -20.84
C GLU A 376 -0.29 -5.22 -20.06
N TRP A 377 0.79 -4.46 -19.93
CA TRP A 377 1.98 -4.85 -19.19
C TRP A 377 2.79 -3.63 -18.74
N PHE A 378 3.56 -3.83 -17.68
CA PHE A 378 4.57 -2.88 -17.21
C PHE A 378 5.78 -3.63 -16.64
N GLY A 379 6.87 -2.91 -16.41
CA GLY A 379 8.06 -3.42 -15.76
C GLY A 379 8.79 -2.31 -15.03
N THR A 380 9.64 -2.69 -14.08
CA THR A 380 10.45 -1.74 -13.32
C THR A 380 11.90 -2.18 -13.22
N VAL A 381 12.78 -1.21 -13.00
CA VAL A 381 14.18 -1.42 -12.59
C VAL A 381 14.43 -0.51 -11.39
N ARG A 382 14.59 -1.12 -10.22
CA ARG A 382 14.63 -0.43 -8.92
C ARG A 382 15.90 -0.76 -8.15
N GLY A 383 16.48 0.26 -7.52
CA GLY A 383 17.38 0.07 -6.40
C GLY A 383 16.59 -0.38 -5.17
N VAL A 384 17.19 -1.25 -4.36
CA VAL A 384 16.63 -1.74 -3.09
C VAL A 384 17.55 -1.31 -1.95
N ALA A 385 16.99 -0.74 -0.89
CA ALA A 385 17.73 -0.40 0.34
C ALA A 385 16.87 -0.73 1.57
N GLY A 386 17.43 -1.43 2.55
CA GLY A 386 16.66 -1.94 3.68
C GLY A 386 17.46 -2.41 4.87
N VAL A 387 16.74 -2.83 5.91
CA VAL A 387 17.28 -3.31 7.19
C VAL A 387 16.88 -4.75 7.44
N ALA A 388 17.87 -5.62 7.64
CA ALA A 388 17.70 -7.01 7.99
C ALA A 388 17.61 -7.17 9.52
N GLN A 389 16.51 -7.74 10.00
CA GLN A 389 16.20 -7.87 11.42
C GLN A 389 15.74 -9.29 11.75
N GLY A 390 16.70 -10.19 11.96
CA GLY A 390 16.43 -11.62 12.11
C GLY A 390 15.95 -12.21 10.78
N ILE A 391 14.82 -12.91 10.78
CA ILE A 391 14.30 -13.56 9.57
C ILE A 391 13.59 -12.62 8.59
N SER A 392 13.45 -11.32 8.91
CA SER A 392 12.73 -10.34 8.08
C SER A 392 13.63 -9.20 7.61
N LEU A 393 13.47 -8.81 6.35
CA LEU A 393 14.07 -7.65 5.71
C LEU A 393 12.98 -6.61 5.45
N TRP A 394 13.11 -5.43 6.05
CA TRP A 394 12.26 -4.27 5.81
C TRP A 394 12.97 -3.33 4.84
N TYR A 395 12.34 -2.97 3.72
CA TYR A 395 13.05 -2.29 2.64
C TYR A 395 12.19 -1.24 1.92
N LEU A 396 12.88 -0.26 1.35
CA LEU A 396 12.37 0.68 0.38
C LEU A 396 12.97 0.34 -0.99
N THR A 397 12.24 0.69 -2.04
CA THR A 397 12.68 0.59 -3.43
C THR A 397 12.40 1.89 -4.17
N GLY A 398 13.24 2.20 -5.16
CA GLY A 398 13.05 3.38 -6.00
C GLY A 398 13.80 3.22 -7.32
N GLY A 399 13.23 3.73 -8.41
CA GLY A 399 13.87 3.64 -9.73
C GLY A 399 12.94 3.99 -10.88
N TYR A 400 13.20 3.36 -12.02
CA TYR A 400 12.54 3.63 -13.29
C TYR A 400 11.42 2.60 -13.53
N ALA A 401 10.27 3.08 -14.01
CA ALA A 401 9.16 2.25 -14.46
C ALA A 401 8.88 2.50 -15.93
N TYR A 402 8.41 1.48 -16.64
CA TYR A 402 8.05 1.55 -18.05
C TYR A 402 6.89 0.59 -18.34
N GLY A 403 6.02 0.94 -19.28
CA GLY A 403 4.86 0.11 -19.59
C GLY A 403 4.13 0.50 -20.86
N ARG A 404 3.17 -0.35 -21.23
CA ARG A 404 2.32 -0.19 -22.41
C ARG A 404 0.85 -0.18 -22.02
N PHE A 405 0.17 0.84 -22.50
CA PHE A 405 -1.25 1.10 -22.28
C PHE A 405 -1.94 1.31 -23.62
N ALA A 406 -3.22 0.97 -23.66
CA ALA A 406 -4.11 1.18 -24.79
C ALA A 406 -5.37 1.91 -24.29
N ILE A 407 -5.74 2.97 -25.00
CA ILE A 407 -7.00 3.69 -24.78
C ILE A 407 -7.83 3.56 -26.05
N ASP A 408 -8.97 2.89 -25.93
CA ASP A 408 -9.94 2.72 -27.02
C ASP A 408 -11.07 3.76 -26.86
N LYS A 409 -11.26 4.60 -27.89
CA LYS A 409 -12.30 5.63 -27.96
C LYS A 409 -13.38 5.21 -28.96
N THR A 410 -14.65 5.18 -28.52
CA THR A 410 -15.82 4.80 -29.33
C THR A 410 -16.89 5.89 -29.27
N THR A 411 -17.61 6.11 -30.38
CA THR A 411 -18.66 7.14 -30.50
C THR A 411 -20.00 6.57 -31.03
N PRO A 412 -21.18 7.04 -30.55
CA PRO A 412 -22.47 6.45 -30.93
C PRO A 412 -22.94 6.78 -32.36
N ALA A 413 -23.23 5.71 -33.11
CA ALA A 413 -24.25 5.55 -34.16
C ALA A 413 -24.32 6.50 -35.39
N SER A 414 -24.08 7.80 -35.27
CA SER A 414 -24.26 8.77 -36.37
C SER A 414 -22.99 9.00 -37.20
N ASP A 415 -21.81 8.87 -36.59
CA ASP A 415 -20.51 8.81 -37.29
C ASP A 415 -19.50 8.08 -36.36
N PRO A 416 -19.35 6.74 -36.46
CA PRO A 416 -18.60 5.95 -35.49
C PRO A 416 -17.08 6.06 -35.70
N ILE A 417 -16.48 7.06 -35.05
CA ILE A 417 -15.03 7.20 -34.94
C ILE A 417 -14.54 6.26 -33.84
N ASN A 418 -14.05 5.09 -34.28
CA ASN A 418 -13.26 4.18 -33.44
C ASN A 418 -11.79 4.58 -33.53
N ALA A 419 -11.20 5.02 -32.41
CA ALA A 419 -9.79 5.39 -32.34
C ALA A 419 -9.11 4.67 -31.18
N SER A 420 -8.28 3.68 -31.50
CA SER A 420 -7.38 3.03 -30.53
C SER A 420 -6.04 3.74 -30.51
N ILE A 421 -5.57 4.11 -29.31
CA ILE A 421 -4.27 4.73 -29.12
C ILE A 421 -3.45 3.84 -28.19
N THR A 422 -2.44 3.17 -28.74
CA THR A 422 -1.42 2.47 -27.97
C THR A 422 -0.19 3.36 -27.82
N ALA A 423 0.34 3.46 -26.60
CA ALA A 423 1.63 4.12 -26.39
C ALA A 423 2.48 3.37 -25.34
N GLN A 424 3.79 3.59 -25.44
CA GLN A 424 4.76 3.19 -24.43
C GLN A 424 5.19 4.43 -23.67
N LYS A 425 5.21 4.34 -22.34
CA LYS A 425 5.66 5.40 -21.43
C LYS A 425 6.64 4.82 -20.42
N GLY A 426 7.42 5.71 -19.84
CA GLY A 426 8.24 5.40 -18.69
C GLY A 426 8.46 6.65 -17.86
N GLY A 427 8.58 6.43 -16.56
CA GLY A 427 8.64 7.45 -15.52
C GLY A 427 9.31 6.86 -14.28
N TRP A 428 8.78 7.17 -13.10
CA TRP A 428 9.39 6.77 -11.84
C TRP A 428 8.51 5.82 -11.03
N THR A 429 9.13 5.12 -10.11
CA THR A 429 8.44 4.26 -9.15
C THR A 429 9.16 4.29 -7.81
N ALA A 430 8.38 4.21 -6.74
CA ALA A 430 8.86 4.01 -5.38
C ALA A 430 7.97 2.97 -4.70
N GLY A 431 8.55 2.15 -3.83
CA GLY A 431 7.82 1.12 -3.10
C GLY A 431 8.39 0.86 -1.72
N ALA A 432 7.58 0.27 -0.86
CA ALA A 432 7.95 -0.15 0.48
C ALA A 432 7.45 -1.57 0.73
N GLY A 433 8.27 -2.39 1.39
CA GLY A 433 7.92 -3.78 1.60
C GLY A 433 8.66 -4.45 2.75
N VAL A 434 8.23 -5.67 3.02
CA VAL A 434 8.78 -6.56 4.03
C VAL A 434 8.86 -7.97 3.46
N GLU A 435 9.99 -8.63 3.67
CA GLU A 435 10.29 -9.95 3.12
C GLU A 435 10.83 -10.86 4.22
N THR A 436 10.20 -12.00 4.45
CA THR A 436 10.48 -12.91 5.58
C THR A 436 10.90 -14.30 5.08
N ARG A 437 12.03 -14.82 5.57
CA ARG A 437 12.50 -16.19 5.24
C ARG A 437 11.60 -17.26 5.85
N LEU A 438 11.21 -18.23 5.01
CA LEU A 438 10.31 -19.32 5.36
C LEU A 438 11.12 -20.53 5.87
N GLY A 439 10.95 -20.86 7.15
CA GLY A 439 11.73 -21.89 7.83
C GLY A 439 13.25 -21.68 7.72
N ALA A 440 14.00 -22.78 7.68
CA ALA A 440 15.44 -22.80 7.44
C ALA A 440 15.75 -23.06 5.94
N SER A 441 15.07 -22.34 5.04
CA SER A 441 15.18 -22.53 3.59
C SER A 441 15.61 -21.26 2.86
N ASN A 442 15.98 -21.42 1.58
CA ASN A 442 16.29 -20.30 0.70
C ASN A 442 15.03 -19.56 0.18
N TRP A 443 13.84 -20.00 0.57
CA TRP A 443 12.58 -19.32 0.22
C TRP A 443 12.26 -18.17 1.19
N SER A 444 11.69 -17.11 0.65
CA SER A 444 11.11 -16.00 1.42
C SER A 444 9.79 -15.55 0.84
N ALA A 445 8.85 -15.17 1.73
CA ALA A 445 7.60 -14.53 1.36
C ALA A 445 7.75 -13.01 1.45
N ARG A 446 7.22 -12.29 0.47
CA ARG A 446 7.22 -10.84 0.37
C ARG A 446 5.80 -10.29 0.45
N LEU A 447 5.63 -9.17 1.14
CA LEU A 447 4.54 -8.22 0.96
C LEU A 447 5.14 -6.87 0.56
N GLU A 448 4.66 -6.28 -0.53
CA GLU A 448 5.18 -5.03 -1.10
C GLU A 448 4.05 -4.13 -1.59
N TYR A 449 4.15 -2.85 -1.28
CA TYR A 449 3.38 -1.78 -1.90
C TYR A 449 4.30 -1.01 -2.86
N LEU A 450 3.78 -0.72 -4.05
CA LEU A 450 4.51 -0.08 -5.14
C LEU A 450 3.63 1.01 -5.75
N TYR A 451 4.14 2.23 -5.76
CA TYR A 451 3.58 3.35 -6.52
C TYR A 451 4.37 3.52 -7.83
N MET A 452 3.66 3.79 -8.91
CA MET A 452 4.21 4.04 -10.23
C MET A 452 3.56 5.28 -10.84
N ASP A 453 4.36 6.15 -11.43
CA ASP A 453 3.94 7.32 -12.19
C ASP A 453 4.64 7.30 -13.55
N LEU A 454 3.84 7.20 -14.62
CA LEU A 454 4.30 7.13 -16.01
C LEU A 454 4.23 8.50 -16.73
N GLY A 455 3.82 9.54 -16.00
CA GLY A 455 3.74 10.92 -16.44
C GLY A 455 2.61 11.22 -17.43
N ASP A 456 2.50 12.51 -17.77
CA ASP A 456 1.47 13.02 -18.67
C ASP A 456 1.60 12.52 -20.11
N VAL A 457 0.46 12.27 -20.75
CA VAL A 457 0.34 12.04 -22.19
C VAL A 457 -0.65 13.05 -22.79
N THR A 458 -0.11 14.01 -23.55
CA THR A 458 -0.94 14.97 -24.30
C THR A 458 -1.21 14.43 -25.71
N PHE A 459 -2.49 14.18 -26.04
CA PHE A 459 -2.94 13.86 -27.38
C PHE A 459 -3.75 15.01 -28.00
N PHE A 460 -3.73 15.11 -29.32
CA PHE A 460 -4.46 16.16 -30.05
C PHE A 460 -5.46 15.56 -31.05
N GLY A 461 -6.75 15.88 -30.86
CA GLY A 461 -7.84 15.42 -31.71
C GLY A 461 -8.16 16.38 -32.85
N THR A 462 -8.32 15.83 -34.05
CA THR A 462 -8.93 16.51 -35.21
C THR A 462 -10.42 16.18 -35.26
N CYS A 463 -11.29 17.19 -35.25
CA CYS A 463 -12.73 16.98 -35.37
C CYS A 463 -13.17 17.01 -36.84
N THR A 464 -13.92 15.99 -37.28
CA THR A 464 -14.79 16.03 -38.46
C THR A 464 -16.17 16.56 -38.07
N ALA A 465 -16.90 17.14 -39.02
CA ALA A 465 -18.09 17.95 -38.74
C ALA A 465 -19.41 17.17 -38.92
N ALA A 466 -19.83 16.48 -37.86
CA ALA A 466 -21.17 15.91 -37.68
C ALA A 466 -21.55 16.07 -36.18
N VAL A 467 -22.74 16.48 -35.75
CA VAL A 467 -24.02 16.76 -36.43
C VAL A 467 -24.63 18.07 -35.87
N GLY A 468 -25.49 18.75 -36.63
CA GLY A 468 -26.68 19.43 -36.06
C GLY A 468 -26.60 20.92 -35.73
N ILE A 469 -25.44 21.50 -35.42
CA ILE A 469 -25.29 22.96 -35.21
C ILE A 469 -24.05 23.53 -35.91
N SER A 470 -24.28 24.48 -36.82
CA SER A 470 -23.31 24.93 -37.82
C SER A 470 -22.23 25.85 -37.27
N PHE A 471 -21.05 25.28 -36.98
CA PHE A 471 -19.78 26.03 -36.90
C PHE A 471 -18.83 25.54 -38.00
N ASN A 472 -18.53 26.41 -38.97
CA ASN A 472 -17.63 26.11 -40.09
C ASN A 472 -16.18 25.97 -39.60
N LEU A 473 -15.56 24.79 -39.78
CA LEU A 473 -14.13 24.60 -39.51
C LEU A 473 -13.43 23.80 -40.61
N ARG A 474 -12.38 24.41 -41.16
CA ARG A 474 -11.33 23.72 -41.92
C ARG A 474 -10.16 23.41 -40.97
N THR A 475 -9.74 22.14 -40.96
CA THR A 475 -8.40 21.66 -40.59
C THR A 475 -7.65 22.45 -39.51
N GLY A 476 -7.90 22.09 -38.25
CA GLY A 476 -7.11 22.48 -37.07
C GLY A 476 -7.35 21.48 -35.94
N GLN A 477 -6.42 21.39 -34.98
CA GLN A 477 -6.61 20.52 -33.81
C GLN A 477 -7.53 21.21 -32.79
N CYS A 478 -8.66 20.57 -32.47
CA CYS A 478 -9.75 21.16 -31.69
C CYS A 478 -9.98 20.48 -30.33
N GLU A 479 -9.31 19.36 -30.07
CA GLU A 479 -9.29 18.69 -28.76
C GLU A 479 -7.83 18.56 -28.30
N ARG A 480 -7.53 18.96 -27.07
CA ARG A 480 -6.31 18.56 -26.37
C ARG A 480 -6.72 17.69 -25.19
N LEU A 481 -6.36 16.41 -25.26
CA LEU A 481 -6.55 15.42 -24.21
C LEU A 481 -5.24 15.36 -23.41
N ASN A 482 -5.29 15.42 -22.09
CA ASN A 482 -4.13 15.15 -21.24
C ASN A 482 -4.50 14.03 -20.28
N ASN A 483 -3.78 12.91 -20.28
CA ASN A 483 -3.93 11.86 -19.27
C ASN A 483 -2.67 11.80 -18.40
N SER A 484 -2.78 12.04 -17.10
CA SER A 484 -1.71 11.77 -16.12
C SER A 484 -1.92 10.37 -15.55
N MET A 485 -0.94 9.47 -15.69
CA MET A 485 -1.14 8.05 -15.34
C MET A 485 -0.35 7.64 -14.11
N SER A 486 -1.04 7.15 -13.08
CA SER A 486 -0.45 6.64 -11.85
C SER A 486 -1.15 5.37 -11.36
N ASP A 487 -0.43 4.49 -10.68
CA ASP A 487 -0.93 3.19 -10.23
C ASP A 487 -0.43 2.84 -8.81
N HIS A 488 -1.36 2.38 -7.97
CA HIS A 488 -1.14 1.97 -6.60
C HIS A 488 -1.29 0.46 -6.50
N ILE A 489 -0.16 -0.27 -6.43
CA ILE A 489 -0.12 -1.72 -6.51
C ILE A 489 0.26 -2.31 -5.15
N VAL A 490 -0.52 -3.29 -4.67
CA VAL A 490 -0.15 -4.15 -3.54
C VAL A 490 0.03 -5.57 -4.04
N ARG A 491 1.19 -6.17 -3.74
CA ARG A 491 1.54 -7.50 -4.22
C ARG A 491 2.20 -8.37 -3.15
N ILE A 492 1.93 -9.67 -3.25
CA ILE A 492 2.61 -10.72 -2.51
C ILE A 492 3.50 -11.51 -3.47
N GLY A 493 4.62 -12.04 -2.97
CA GLY A 493 5.55 -12.81 -3.79
C GLY A 493 6.32 -13.86 -3.02
N LEU A 494 6.88 -14.81 -3.76
CA LEU A 494 7.80 -15.83 -3.26
C LEU A 494 9.13 -15.71 -4.00
N ASN A 495 10.19 -15.44 -3.24
CA ASN A 495 11.57 -15.38 -3.74
C ASN A 495 12.35 -16.63 -3.31
N TYR A 496 13.21 -17.13 -4.20
CA TYR A 496 14.26 -18.10 -3.90
C TYR A 496 15.63 -17.44 -4.03
N THR A 497 16.41 -17.40 -2.94
CA THR A 497 17.79 -16.87 -2.95
C THR A 497 18.80 -17.95 -3.37
N PHE A 498 19.69 -17.63 -4.29
CA PHE A 498 20.84 -18.45 -4.68
C PHE A 498 22.07 -18.04 -3.86
N GLY A 499 22.38 -18.86 -2.86
CA GLY A 499 23.49 -18.71 -1.92
C GLY A 499 23.50 -19.89 -0.95
N GLN A 500 24.58 -20.09 -0.18
CA GLN A 500 24.56 -21.10 0.87
C GLN A 500 23.64 -20.65 2.01
N PRO A 501 22.80 -21.54 2.59
CA PRO A 501 22.18 -21.25 3.88
C PRO A 501 23.27 -21.05 4.95
N PRO A 502 23.00 -20.28 6.02
CA PRO A 502 23.96 -20.08 7.10
C PRO A 502 24.36 -21.42 7.73
N ARG A 503 25.66 -21.55 8.05
CA ARG A 503 26.23 -22.66 8.82
C ARG A 503 26.04 -22.46 10.32
#